data_AF-Q16RK5-F1
#
_entry.id   AF-Q16RK5-F1
#
_cell.length_a   1.000
_cell.length_b   1.000
_cell.length_c   1.000
_cell.angle_alpha   90.00
_cell.angle_beta   90.00
_cell.angle_gamma   90.00
#
_symmetry.space_group_name_H-M   'P 1'
#
loop_
_entity.id
_entity.type
_entity.pdbx_description
1 polymer ?
#
loop_
_entity_poly.entity_id
_entity_poly.type
_entity_poly.pdbx_seq_one_letter_code
_entity_poly.pdbx_strand_id
1 'polypeptide(L)'
;LKLISFLVIFQFWAAYVPCEAQHKDAVQITLEQIDVIKRLTERYSPHLTACASVHDIVQAHKNHQMCSLIGVEGGHSLGGSLGVLRIYYALGVRYMTLTSTCHTPWADSSNADGPKYDIKHGGLTAYGKYDFSPHLDDEQKRLTPVRNNRI
;
A
#
# COMPACT_ATOMS: atom_id res chain seq x y z
N LEU A 1 -0.34 22.86 7.60
CA LEU A 1 -0.71 21.45 7.87
C LEU A 1 -1.90 21.41 8.83
N LYS A 2 -3.15 21.30 8.33
CA LYS A 2 -4.36 21.21 9.19
C LYS A 2 -4.36 19.94 10.05
N LEU A 3 -3.78 18.84 9.56
CA LEU A 3 -3.76 17.53 10.23
C LEU A 3 -3.09 17.55 11.62
N ILE A 4 -2.00 18.32 11.76
CA ILE A 4 -1.26 18.43 13.04
C ILE A 4 -2.11 19.15 14.10
N SER A 5 -3.01 20.04 13.67
CA SER A 5 -3.93 20.73 14.57
C SER A 5 -5.04 19.82 15.13
N PHE A 6 -5.21 18.60 14.59
CA PHE A 6 -6.27 17.66 14.97
C PHE A 6 -5.75 16.39 15.68
N LEU A 7 -4.54 16.42 16.25
CA LEU A 7 -3.95 15.27 16.98
C LEU A 7 -3.84 13.98 16.16
N VAL A 8 -3.73 14.09 14.83
CA VAL A 8 -3.49 12.92 13.97
C VAL A 8 -2.07 12.41 14.19
N ILE A 9 -1.94 11.18 14.67
CA ILE A 9 -0.64 10.57 15.03
C ILE A 9 0.04 9.85 13.85
N PHE A 10 -0.73 9.35 12.89
CA PHE A 10 -0.22 8.75 11.66
C PHE A 10 -1.24 8.88 10.53
N GLN A 11 -0.75 8.84 9.30
CA GLN A 11 -1.56 8.81 8.08
C GLN A 11 -0.94 7.81 7.09
N PHE A 12 -1.80 7.00 6.47
CA PHE A 12 -1.43 6.31 5.25
C PHE A 12 -1.79 7.17 4.04
N TRP A 13 -0.79 7.59 3.28
CA TRP A 13 -0.98 8.25 2.01
C TRP A 13 -1.19 7.18 0.93
N ALA A 14 -2.32 7.25 0.25
CA ALA A 14 -2.64 6.35 -0.84
C ALA A 14 -1.84 6.74 -2.10
N ALA A 15 -0.96 5.84 -2.54
CA ALA A 15 -0.43 5.84 -3.90
C ALA A 15 -1.51 5.28 -4.85
N TYR A 16 -2.52 6.10 -5.10
CA TYR A 16 -3.66 5.78 -5.94
C TYR A 16 -3.33 5.92 -7.43
N VAL A 17 -3.87 5.00 -8.23
CA VAL A 17 -3.82 5.02 -9.69
C VAL A 17 -5.20 4.73 -10.27
N PRO A 18 -5.69 5.50 -11.25
CA PRO A 18 -6.95 5.24 -11.93
C PRO A 18 -7.02 3.85 -12.57
N CYS A 19 -8.22 3.26 -12.61
CA CYS A 19 -8.45 1.93 -13.17
C CYS A 19 -8.12 1.85 -14.68
N GLU A 20 -8.20 2.98 -15.39
CA GLU A 20 -7.91 3.11 -16.82
C GLU A 20 -6.43 2.85 -17.16
N ALA A 21 -5.55 2.92 -16.16
CA ALA A 21 -4.12 2.61 -16.27
C ALA A 21 -3.85 1.09 -16.17
N GLN A 22 -4.84 0.27 -15.78
CA GLN A 22 -4.68 -1.18 -15.74
C GLN A 22 -4.34 -1.70 -17.15
N HIS A 23 -3.32 -2.57 -17.23
CA HIS A 23 -2.72 -3.06 -18.48
C HIS A 23 -2.01 -2.00 -19.34
N LYS A 24 -1.75 -0.82 -18.78
CA LYS A 24 -0.99 0.26 -19.43
C LYS A 24 0.19 0.66 -18.54
N ASP A 25 0.11 1.83 -17.95
CA ASP A 25 1.16 2.55 -17.21
C ASP A 25 0.96 2.54 -15.69
N ALA A 26 0.08 1.67 -15.17
CA ALA A 26 -0.23 1.65 -13.74
C ALA A 26 1.01 1.55 -12.84
N VAL A 27 1.98 0.69 -13.18
CA VAL A 27 3.23 0.53 -12.41
C VAL A 27 4.05 1.83 -12.38
N GLN A 28 4.14 2.53 -13.51
CA GLN A 28 4.88 3.79 -13.60
C GLN A 28 4.19 4.86 -12.72
N ILE A 29 2.88 5.02 -12.86
CA ILE A 29 2.12 6.01 -12.09
C ILE A 29 2.23 5.70 -10.59
N THR A 30 2.15 4.42 -10.18
CA THR A 30 2.34 4.05 -8.76
C THR A 30 3.71 4.47 -8.24
N LEU A 31 4.78 4.26 -9.01
CA LEU A 31 6.13 4.70 -8.63
C LEU A 31 6.22 6.23 -8.48
N GLU A 32 5.62 6.98 -9.40
CA GLU A 32 5.54 8.45 -9.33
C GLU A 32 4.75 8.92 -8.09
N GLN A 33 3.66 8.24 -7.74
CA GLN A 33 2.86 8.54 -6.55
C GLN A 33 3.63 8.23 -5.26
N ILE A 34 4.36 7.11 -5.21
CA ILE A 34 5.27 6.79 -4.09
C ILE A 34 6.33 7.88 -3.95
N ASP A 35 6.95 8.31 -5.05
CA ASP A 35 7.94 9.40 -5.05
C ASP A 35 7.35 10.71 -4.52
N VAL A 36 6.16 11.10 -4.99
CA VAL A 36 5.48 12.31 -4.52
C VAL A 36 5.24 12.26 -3.00
N ILE A 37 4.79 11.13 -2.48
CA ILE A 37 4.54 10.96 -1.03
C ILE A 37 5.85 11.07 -0.23
N LYS A 38 6.95 10.48 -0.73
CA LYS A 38 8.26 10.58 -0.10
C LYS A 38 8.76 12.03 -0.09
N ARG A 39 8.75 12.71 -1.23
CA ARG A 39 9.13 14.14 -1.32
C ARG A 39 8.24 15.05 -0.49
N LEU A 40 6.94 14.75 -0.39
CA LEU A 40 6.02 15.47 0.49
C LEU A 40 6.44 15.33 1.96
N THR A 41 6.74 14.10 2.36
CA THR A 41 7.17 13.79 3.74
C THR A 41 8.49 14.49 4.07
N GLU A 42 9.47 14.43 3.17
CA GLU A 42 10.76 15.11 3.32
C GLU A 42 10.61 16.63 3.40
N ARG A 43 9.80 17.22 2.52
CA ARG A 43 9.56 18.67 2.48
C ARG A 43 8.98 19.22 3.78
N TYR A 44 8.17 18.42 4.49
CA TYR A 44 7.53 18.83 5.74
C TYR A 44 8.17 18.18 6.98
N SER A 45 9.35 17.57 6.85
CA SER A 45 10.16 17.13 7.98
C SER A 45 10.56 18.33 8.88
N PRO A 46 10.64 18.17 10.21
CA PRO A 46 10.39 16.96 10.99
C PRO A 46 8.91 16.69 11.30
N HIS A 47 8.00 17.59 10.95
CA HIS A 47 6.58 17.49 11.32
C HIS A 47 5.90 16.26 10.70
N LEU A 48 6.25 15.94 9.46
CA LEU A 48 5.98 14.64 8.85
C LEU A 48 7.25 13.78 8.89
N THR A 49 7.12 12.52 9.31
CA THR A 49 8.24 11.58 9.35
C THR A 49 7.88 10.30 8.62
N ALA A 50 8.74 9.84 7.72
CA ALA A 50 8.52 8.60 7.00
C ALA A 50 8.58 7.42 7.99
N CYS A 51 7.60 6.52 7.88
CA CYS A 51 7.47 5.38 8.76
C CYS A 51 7.13 4.13 7.97
N ALA A 52 7.61 2.99 8.46
CA ALA A 52 7.39 1.71 7.83
C ALA A 52 7.07 0.60 8.85
N SER A 53 6.87 0.94 10.13
CA SER A 53 6.59 -0.02 11.18
C SER A 53 5.79 0.59 12.33
N VAL A 54 5.23 -0.28 13.17
CA VAL A 54 4.59 0.12 14.44
C VAL A 54 5.58 0.84 15.36
N HIS A 55 6.85 0.42 15.34
CA HIS A 55 7.89 1.08 16.13
C HIS A 55 8.10 2.53 15.68
N ASP A 56 8.15 2.77 14.36
CA ASP A 56 8.28 4.12 13.81
C ASP A 56 7.07 5.00 14.17
N ILE A 57 5.86 4.44 14.13
CA ILE A 57 4.64 5.14 14.57
C ILE A 57 4.76 5.57 16.03
N VAL A 58 5.15 4.66 16.92
CA VAL A 58 5.32 4.94 18.35
C VAL A 58 6.42 5.99 18.58
N GLN A 59 7.52 5.90 17.85
CA GLN A 59 8.64 6.83 18.01
C GLN A 59 8.31 8.23 17.47
N ALA A 60 7.68 8.32 16.30
CA ALA A 60 7.20 9.58 15.74
C ALA A 60 6.22 10.28 16.70
N HIS A 61 5.27 9.52 17.26
CA HIS A 61 4.33 10.05 18.25
C HIS A 61 5.04 10.61 19.50
N LYS A 62 6.03 9.91 20.05
CA LYS A 62 6.86 10.40 21.17
C LYS A 62 7.62 11.69 20.84
N ASN A 63 8.00 11.85 19.58
CA ASN A 63 8.72 13.03 19.10
C ASN A 63 7.78 14.18 18.69
N HIS A 64 6.47 14.05 18.91
CA HIS A 64 5.44 15.00 18.46
C HIS A 64 5.41 15.20 16.93
N GLN A 65 5.72 14.14 16.19
CA GLN A 65 5.71 14.09 14.72
C GLN A 65 4.52 13.26 14.23
N MET A 66 3.98 13.62 13.07
CA MET A 66 2.98 12.79 12.40
C MET A 66 3.68 11.76 11.52
N CYS A 67 3.38 10.49 11.77
CA CYS A 67 3.96 9.38 11.04
C CYS A 67 3.30 9.23 9.66
N SER A 68 4.13 9.21 8.62
CA SER A 68 3.74 9.19 7.21
C SER A 68 4.04 7.82 6.63
N LEU A 69 2.99 7.03 6.38
CA LEU A 69 3.08 5.69 5.79
C LEU A 69 2.56 5.70 4.37
N ILE A 70 2.98 4.72 3.56
CA ILE A 70 2.56 4.58 2.17
C ILE A 70 1.70 3.31 2.02
N GLY A 71 0.56 3.45 1.36
CA GLY A 71 -0.28 2.34 0.94
C GLY A 71 -0.56 2.41 -0.55
N VAL A 72 -0.48 1.29 -1.25
CA VAL A 72 -0.84 1.22 -2.68
C VAL A 72 -2.33 0.92 -2.80
N GLU A 73 -3.05 1.71 -3.59
CA GLU A 73 -4.47 1.49 -3.81
C GLU A 73 -4.72 0.81 -5.17
N GLY A 74 -5.12 -0.45 -5.12
CA GLY A 74 -5.51 -1.26 -6.25
C GLY A 74 -4.41 -2.22 -6.71
N GLY A 75 -4.73 -3.51 -6.76
CA GLY A 75 -3.81 -4.56 -7.17
C GLY A 75 -3.37 -4.47 -8.64
N HIS A 76 -4.06 -3.69 -9.47
CA HIS A 76 -3.64 -3.39 -10.85
C HIS A 76 -2.30 -2.65 -10.91
N SER A 77 -1.95 -1.93 -9.83
CA SER A 77 -0.67 -1.25 -9.62
C SER A 77 0.55 -2.18 -9.68
N LEU A 78 0.34 -3.50 -9.61
CA LEU A 78 1.42 -4.50 -9.69
C LEU A 78 1.74 -4.96 -11.11
N GLY A 79 0.88 -4.67 -12.09
CA GLY A 79 1.03 -5.20 -13.44
C GLY A 79 1.10 -6.74 -13.49
N GLY A 80 0.51 -7.43 -12.51
CA GLY A 80 0.58 -8.89 -12.40
C GLY A 80 1.94 -9.45 -11.92
N SER A 81 2.82 -8.63 -11.35
CA SER A 81 4.18 -9.04 -10.94
C SER A 81 4.41 -8.98 -9.43
N LEU A 82 4.74 -10.12 -8.83
CA LEU A 82 5.22 -10.19 -7.45
C LEU A 82 6.59 -9.53 -7.25
N GLY A 83 7.38 -9.38 -8.33
CA GLY A 83 8.62 -8.61 -8.30
C GLY A 83 8.35 -7.14 -8.00
N VAL A 84 7.34 -6.57 -8.65
CA VAL A 84 6.91 -5.18 -8.42
C VAL A 84 6.41 -5.00 -6.99
N LEU A 85 5.66 -5.96 -6.46
CA LEU A 85 5.22 -5.95 -5.07
C LEU A 85 6.40 -5.85 -4.08
N ARG A 86 7.44 -6.66 -4.26
CA ARG A 86 8.65 -6.60 -3.41
C ARG A 86 9.38 -5.26 -3.55
N ILE A 87 9.44 -4.70 -4.75
CA ILE A 87 10.02 -3.37 -4.98
C ILE A 87 9.22 -2.31 -4.23
N TYR A 88 7.89 -2.31 -4.29
CA TYR A 88 7.05 -1.39 -3.53
C TYR A 88 7.27 -1.51 -2.02
N TYR A 89 7.36 -2.74 -1.50
CA TYR A 89 7.68 -2.95 -0.10
C TYR A 89 9.05 -2.34 0.27
N ALA A 90 10.08 -2.56 -0.55
CA ALA A 90 11.42 -2.00 -0.36
C ALA A 90 11.42 -0.46 -0.41
N LEU A 91 10.51 0.14 -1.20
CA LEU A 91 10.32 1.59 -1.28
C LEU A 91 9.56 2.20 -0.10
N GLY A 92 9.00 1.37 0.79
CA GLY A 92 8.33 1.81 2.02
C GLY A 92 6.82 1.56 2.08
N VAL A 93 6.23 0.90 1.07
CA VAL A 93 4.79 0.55 1.08
C VAL A 93 4.50 -0.50 2.17
N ARG A 94 3.41 -0.31 2.93
CA ARG A 94 3.05 -1.19 4.07
C ARG A 94 1.65 -1.76 4.04
N TYR A 95 0.80 -1.32 3.12
CA TYR A 95 -0.38 -2.08 2.73
C TYR A 95 -0.62 -1.95 1.23
N MET A 96 -1.42 -2.87 0.71
CA MET A 96 -2.01 -2.76 -0.61
C MET A 96 -3.48 -3.16 -0.55
N THR A 97 -4.37 -2.42 -1.23
CA THR A 97 -5.73 -2.90 -1.45
C THR A 97 -5.76 -3.87 -2.64
N LEU A 98 -6.46 -5.00 -2.50
CA LEU A 98 -6.47 -6.06 -3.54
C LEU A 98 -7.06 -5.55 -4.87
N THR A 99 -8.05 -4.68 -4.78
CA THR A 99 -8.69 -4.01 -5.91
C THR A 99 -9.00 -2.56 -5.53
N SER A 100 -9.14 -1.69 -6.54
CA SER A 100 -9.88 -0.43 -6.40
C SER A 100 -11.32 -0.67 -6.88
N THR A 101 -11.92 0.23 -7.65
CA THR A 101 -13.26 0.09 -8.23
C THR A 101 -13.33 -0.81 -9.48
N CYS A 102 -12.21 -1.40 -9.89
CA CYS A 102 -12.12 -2.35 -11.00
C CYS A 102 -11.58 -3.71 -10.55
N HIS A 103 -12.04 -4.77 -11.21
CA HIS A 103 -11.48 -6.12 -11.06
C HIS A 103 -10.02 -6.14 -11.51
N THR A 104 -9.20 -6.94 -10.84
CA THR A 104 -7.90 -7.37 -11.35
C THR A 104 -8.05 -8.75 -12.02
N PRO A 105 -7.05 -9.25 -12.74
CA PRO A 105 -7.07 -10.63 -13.24
C PRO A 105 -7.21 -11.70 -12.15
N TRP A 106 -6.99 -11.34 -10.88
CA TRP A 106 -6.89 -12.30 -9.77
C TRP A 106 -7.81 -12.04 -8.58
N ALA A 107 -8.50 -10.89 -8.54
CA ALA A 107 -9.45 -10.53 -7.49
C ALA A 107 -10.63 -9.71 -8.06
N ASP A 108 -11.82 -9.97 -7.53
CA ASP A 108 -13.01 -9.16 -7.78
C ASP A 108 -13.03 -7.89 -6.94
N SER A 109 -13.39 -6.77 -7.58
CA SER A 109 -13.77 -5.56 -6.87
C SER A 109 -15.23 -5.67 -6.40
N SER A 110 -15.57 -4.94 -5.33
CA SER A 110 -16.98 -4.77 -4.97
C SER A 110 -17.75 -4.01 -6.05
N ASN A 111 -17.06 -3.16 -6.84
CA ASN A 111 -17.64 -2.22 -7.80
C ASN A 111 -18.93 -1.56 -7.28
N ALA A 112 -18.92 -1.18 -6.00
CA ALA A 112 -20.14 -0.85 -5.25
C ALA A 112 -20.90 0.36 -5.83
N ASP A 113 -20.19 1.26 -6.50
CA ASP A 113 -20.74 2.45 -7.16
C ASP A 113 -21.10 2.20 -8.64
N GLY A 114 -20.87 0.99 -9.13
CA GLY A 114 -21.22 0.57 -10.48
C GLY A 114 -22.74 0.44 -10.66
N PRO A 115 -23.27 0.59 -11.89
CA PRO A 115 -24.70 0.51 -12.16
C PRO A 115 -25.29 -0.89 -11.89
N LYS A 116 -24.43 -1.92 -11.81
CA LYS A 116 -24.79 -3.29 -11.48
C LYS A 116 -23.69 -3.91 -10.64
N TYR A 117 -24.09 -4.75 -9.70
CA TYR A 117 -23.18 -5.67 -9.02
C TYR A 117 -22.61 -6.64 -10.07
N ASP A 118 -21.28 -6.61 -10.22
CA ASP A 118 -20.54 -7.40 -11.20
C ASP A 118 -19.60 -8.36 -10.46
N ILE A 119 -19.71 -9.66 -10.75
CA ILE A 119 -18.86 -10.71 -10.19
C ILE A 119 -18.17 -11.38 -11.37
N LYS A 120 -16.85 -11.25 -11.45
CA LYS A 120 -16.06 -11.80 -12.55
C LYS A 120 -15.42 -13.14 -12.20
N HIS A 121 -14.93 -13.30 -10.96
CA HIS A 121 -14.17 -14.46 -10.51
C HIS A 121 -14.84 -15.24 -9.36
N GLY A 122 -15.86 -14.66 -8.71
CA GLY A 122 -16.42 -15.19 -7.47
C GLY A 122 -15.52 -14.90 -6.26
N GLY A 123 -14.82 -13.76 -6.27
CA GLY A 123 -13.85 -13.36 -5.24
C GLY A 123 -12.41 -13.47 -5.73
N LEU A 124 -11.59 -14.30 -5.09
CA LEU A 124 -10.20 -14.56 -5.51
C LEU A 124 -10.14 -15.77 -6.46
N THR A 125 -9.41 -15.60 -7.57
CA THR A 125 -9.02 -16.70 -8.46
C THR A 125 -8.09 -17.70 -7.76
N ALA A 126 -7.81 -18.86 -8.37
CA ALA A 126 -6.80 -19.79 -7.87
C ALA A 126 -5.42 -19.13 -7.74
N TYR A 127 -5.02 -18.33 -8.73
CA TYR A 127 -3.79 -17.52 -8.65
C TYR A 127 -3.83 -16.56 -7.46
N GLY A 128 -4.93 -15.81 -7.29
CA GLY A 128 -5.12 -14.93 -6.14
C GLY A 128 -5.02 -15.64 -4.77
N LYS A 129 -5.52 -16.88 -4.68
CA LYS A 129 -5.54 -17.67 -3.45
C LYS A 129 -4.23 -18.39 -3.14
N TYR A 130 -3.53 -18.91 -4.15
CA TYR A 130 -2.43 -19.86 -3.95
C TYR A 130 -1.08 -19.32 -4.41
N ASP A 131 -1.06 -18.52 -5.47
CA ASP A 131 0.18 -17.92 -5.98
C ASP A 131 0.37 -16.49 -5.47
N PHE A 132 -0.71 -15.85 -5.02
CA PHE A 132 -0.68 -14.47 -4.57
C PHE A 132 -0.78 -14.34 -3.06
N SER A 133 -1.84 -14.86 -2.44
CA SER A 133 -2.04 -14.78 -0.98
C SER A 133 -0.92 -15.44 -0.15
N PRO A 134 -0.48 -16.69 -0.43
CA PRO A 134 0.50 -17.36 0.42
C PRO A 134 1.89 -16.77 0.21
N HIS A 135 2.20 -16.35 -1.01
CA HIS A 135 3.42 -15.60 -1.29
C HIS A 135 3.40 -14.22 -0.64
N LEU A 136 2.26 -13.52 -0.57
CA LEU A 136 2.13 -12.30 0.22
C LEU A 136 2.40 -12.55 1.69
N ASP A 137 1.80 -13.59 2.28
CA ASP A 137 1.99 -13.91 3.70
C ASP A 137 3.43 -14.32 4.01
N ASP A 138 4.04 -15.18 3.18
CA ASP A 138 5.41 -15.63 3.36
C ASP A 138 6.43 -14.53 3.04
N GLU A 139 6.20 -13.71 2.02
CA GLU A 139 7.05 -12.55 1.73
C GLU A 139 6.91 -11.51 2.84
N GLN A 140 5.70 -11.23 3.34
CA GLN A 140 5.50 -10.32 4.45
C GLN A 140 6.19 -10.83 5.72
N LYS A 141 6.16 -12.15 5.99
CA LYS A 141 6.95 -12.77 7.07
C LYS A 141 8.46 -12.67 6.84
N ARG A 142 8.96 -12.87 5.62
CA ARG A 142 10.40 -12.72 5.27
C ARG A 142 10.89 -11.30 5.43
N LEU A 143 10.03 -10.34 5.11
CA LEU A 143 10.35 -8.93 5.12
C LEU A 143 10.18 -8.30 6.51
N THR A 144 9.43 -8.94 7.42
CA THR A 144 9.43 -8.58 8.84
C THR A 144 10.70 -9.08 9.53
N PRO A 145 11.47 -8.23 10.24
CA PRO A 145 12.62 -8.68 11.01
C PRO A 145 12.22 -9.71 12.06
N VAL A 146 12.89 -10.87 12.07
CA VAL A 146 12.74 -11.88 13.14
C VAL A 146 13.20 -11.23 14.44
N ARG A 147 12.27 -11.00 15.38
CA ARG A 147 12.63 -10.58 16.74
C ARG A 147 13.32 -11.75 17.43
N ASN A 148 14.62 -11.65 17.64
CA ASN A 148 15.35 -12.54 18.53
C ASN A 148 15.06 -12.09 19.97
N ASN A 149 13.90 -12.44 20.50
CA ASN A 149 13.59 -12.26 21.92
C ASN A 149 14.35 -13.32 22.73
N ARG A 150 15.62 -13.04 23.02
CA ARG A 150 16.25 -13.56 24.24
C ARG A 150 16.09 -12.52 25.33
N ILE A 151 15.17 -12.78 26.25
CA ILE A 151 15.24 -12.32 27.64
C ILE A 151 15.87 -13.47 28.41
#